data_AF-A0A812S4R5-F1
#
_entry.id   AF-A0A812S4R5-F1
#
_cell.length_a   1.000
_cell.length_b   1.000
_cell.length_c   1.000
_cell.angle_alpha   90.00
_cell.angle_beta   90.00
_cell.angle_gamma   90.00
#
_symmetry.space_group_name_H-M   'P 1'
#
loop_
_entity.id
_entity.type
_entity.pdbx_description
1 polymer ?
#
loop_
_entity_poly.entity_id
_entity_poly.type
_entity_poly.pdbx_seq_one_letter_code
_entity_poly.pdbx_strand_id
1 'polypeptide(L)'
;MASLQGILGAGCIARVYEGTLNGQPVAIKIRRENVEELKLCQEALASNPLEFLQLDFQFLRCAASLAETLWPNLKWLMLQSALKDFKHYMLSQVDLRHEASNLNRFAENFGHGIAQVPRVFASSERILIMELVQGQSLSSFLQNEKDPELRHKVWSILSDQAAKMVLVDNFLHADLHPGNVLVTMEKGRLGSMAPKLTFIDAGMALELPELLVDQLKLAMHGALSNDADLLGQALVDLHRAEGLCTDTSPSLPHRLGVLGLCCVFTCDEALWGQLFQTRADYMGARTPEYFNRMAAIMTDHEVRVSPVLWSLLTSFALVEGSLHELGFKTNVLRSCLPYLMSQRLDIFRRAWGSFRCSVSEMLNAGQVPQQVLAV
;
A
#
# COMPACT_ATOMS: atom_id res chain seq x y z
N MET A 1 -6.47 -16.12 33.77
CA MET A 1 -5.25 -16.96 33.56
C MET A 1 -5.16 -17.27 32.07
N ALA A 2 -3.99 -17.13 31.46
CA ALA A 2 -3.79 -17.42 30.04
C ALA A 2 -2.98 -18.70 29.82
N SER A 3 -3.37 -19.54 28.85
CA SER A 3 -2.68 -20.79 28.50
C SER A 3 -2.45 -20.88 26.99
N LEU A 4 -1.34 -21.50 26.58
CA LEU A 4 -0.98 -21.73 25.18
C LEU A 4 -1.39 -23.16 24.77
N GLN A 5 -1.94 -23.32 23.56
CA GLN A 5 -2.38 -24.60 23.03
C GLN A 5 -1.57 -25.01 21.79
N GLY A 6 -1.75 -24.29 20.68
CA GLY A 6 -1.14 -24.60 19.38
C GLY A 6 -0.53 -23.39 18.69
N ILE A 7 0.33 -23.60 17.70
CA ILE A 7 0.89 -22.52 16.86
C ILE A 7 -0.10 -22.22 15.73
N LEU A 8 -0.53 -20.97 15.61
CA LEU A 8 -1.38 -20.48 14.53
C LEU A 8 -0.55 -19.97 13.35
N GLY A 9 0.61 -19.39 13.63
CA GLY A 9 1.46 -18.81 12.60
C GLY A 9 2.81 -18.34 13.14
N ALA A 10 3.73 -18.06 12.22
CA ALA A 10 5.06 -17.58 12.55
C ALA A 10 5.49 -16.52 11.54
N GLY A 11 5.77 -15.31 12.02
CA GLY A 11 6.39 -14.24 11.24
C GLY A 11 7.88 -14.11 11.54
N CYS A 12 8.50 -13.08 10.97
CA CYS A 12 9.94 -12.80 11.16
C CYS A 12 10.27 -12.48 12.63
N ILE A 13 9.44 -11.67 13.29
CA ILE A 13 9.73 -11.12 14.64
C ILE A 13 8.96 -11.85 15.76
N ALA A 14 7.80 -12.42 15.46
CA ALA A 14 6.93 -13.04 16.46
C ALA A 14 6.35 -14.38 15.98
N ARG A 15 5.88 -15.18 16.93
CA ARG A 15 5.05 -16.37 16.71
C ARG A 15 3.68 -16.13 17.32
N VAL A 16 2.65 -16.63 16.66
CA VAL A 16 1.26 -16.50 17.11
C VAL A 16 0.79 -17.86 17.58
N TYR A 17 0.26 -17.90 18.79
CA TYR A 17 -0.27 -19.09 19.43
C TYR A 17 -1.76 -18.93 19.66
N GLU A 18 -2.47 -20.04 19.57
CA GLU A 18 -3.82 -20.14 20.11
C GLU A 18 -3.72 -20.28 21.63
N GLY A 19 -4.60 -19.59 22.34
CA GLY A 19 -4.70 -19.68 23.77
C GLY A 19 -6.09 -19.36 24.28
N THR A 20 -6.21 -19.31 25.61
CA THR A 20 -7.45 -18.90 26.27
C THR A 20 -7.16 -17.77 27.25
N LEU A 21 -8.06 -16.81 27.39
CA LEU A 21 -8.02 -15.75 28.40
C LEU A 21 -9.36 -15.76 29.14
N ASN A 22 -9.34 -16.14 30.42
CA ASN A 22 -10.55 -16.24 31.25
C ASN A 22 -11.67 -17.10 30.61
N GLY A 23 -11.27 -18.18 29.92
CA GLY A 23 -12.18 -19.10 29.23
C GLY A 23 -12.56 -18.70 27.80
N GLN A 24 -12.19 -17.49 27.33
CA GLN A 24 -12.41 -17.07 25.95
C GLN A 24 -11.20 -17.41 25.07
N PRO A 25 -11.38 -17.95 23.85
CA PRO A 25 -10.28 -18.16 22.90
C PRO A 25 -9.62 -16.85 22.48
N VAL A 26 -8.29 -16.83 22.43
CA VAL A 26 -7.48 -15.66 22.06
C VAL A 26 -6.28 -16.05 21.20
N ALA A 27 -5.83 -15.12 20.37
CA ALA A 27 -4.54 -15.20 19.70
C ALA A 27 -3.49 -14.50 20.57
N ILE A 28 -2.38 -15.20 20.85
CA ILE A 28 -1.27 -14.71 21.67
C ILE A 28 -0.03 -14.61 20.78
N LYS A 29 0.31 -13.38 20.38
CA LYS A 29 1.52 -13.07 19.61
C LYS A 29 2.68 -12.84 20.58
N ILE A 30 3.72 -13.67 20.49
CA ILE A 30 4.91 -13.62 21.35
C ILE A 30 6.12 -13.32 20.48
N ARG A 31 6.85 -12.27 20.83
CA ARG A 31 8.12 -11.90 20.19
C ARG A 31 9.14 -13.01 20.39
N ARG A 32 9.91 -13.32 19.33
CA ARG A 32 10.96 -14.33 19.39
C ARG A 32 12.12 -13.85 20.27
N GLU A 33 12.70 -14.75 21.06
CA GLU A 33 13.81 -14.44 21.98
C GLU A 33 15.03 -13.86 21.26
N ASN A 34 15.35 -14.36 20.06
CA ASN A 34 16.48 -13.88 19.25
C ASN A 34 16.33 -12.42 18.77
N VAL A 35 15.15 -11.81 18.95
CA VAL A 35 14.91 -10.38 18.66
C VAL A 35 15.25 -9.52 19.89
N GLU A 36 15.36 -10.08 21.10
CA GLU A 36 15.72 -9.33 22.31
C GLU A 36 17.13 -8.74 22.27
N GLU A 37 18.07 -9.43 21.60
CA GLU A 37 19.41 -8.90 21.32
C GLU A 37 19.37 -7.62 20.47
N LEU A 38 18.24 -7.32 19.79
CA LEU A 38 18.06 -6.11 18.98
C LEU A 38 17.56 -4.91 19.80
N LYS A 39 16.91 -5.12 20.96
CA LYS A 39 16.25 -4.04 21.74
C LYS A 39 17.09 -3.48 22.88
N LEU A 40 17.99 -4.25 23.48
CA LEU A 40 18.91 -3.82 24.56
C LEU A 40 19.96 -2.76 24.12
N CYS A 41 19.83 -2.27 22.90
CA CYS A 41 20.85 -1.59 22.11
C CYS A 41 20.57 -0.09 21.88
N GLN A 42 19.46 0.43 22.41
CA GLN A 42 19.16 1.87 22.39
C GLN A 42 19.61 2.60 23.66
N GLU A 43 19.74 1.90 24.80
CA GLU A 43 19.99 2.55 26.11
C GLU A 43 21.41 2.33 26.67
N ALA A 44 22.22 1.45 26.09
CA ALA A 44 23.60 1.22 26.53
C ALA A 44 24.61 1.69 25.47
N LEU A 45 25.13 2.91 25.65
CA LEU A 45 26.49 3.18 25.23
C LEU A 45 27.39 2.35 26.16
N ALA A 46 28.23 1.51 25.56
CA ALA A 46 29.19 0.58 26.19
C ALA A 46 28.69 -0.85 26.40
N SER A 47 29.30 -1.74 25.60
CA SER A 47 29.53 -3.17 25.87
C SER A 47 28.40 -4.15 25.48
N ASN A 48 28.37 -4.56 24.20
CA ASN A 48 27.72 -5.77 23.61
C ASN A 48 26.24 -6.08 23.96
N PRO A 49 25.32 -6.30 23.00
CA PRO A 49 25.49 -6.94 21.68
C PRO A 49 24.91 -6.09 20.54
N LEU A 50 25.77 -5.39 19.82
CA LEU A 50 25.39 -4.36 18.83
C LEU A 50 25.91 -4.61 17.41
N GLU A 51 26.42 -5.80 17.11
CA GLU A 51 27.18 -6.01 15.87
C GLU A 51 26.40 -6.58 14.68
N PHE A 52 25.13 -6.99 14.78
CA PHE A 52 24.47 -7.56 13.60
C PHE A 52 23.54 -6.56 12.91
N LEU A 53 22.39 -6.19 13.47
CA LEU A 53 21.46 -5.31 12.76
C LEU A 53 21.98 -3.87 12.58
N GLN A 54 22.69 -3.31 13.56
CA GLN A 54 23.30 -1.99 13.38
C GLN A 54 24.45 -2.03 12.37
N LEU A 55 25.22 -3.10 12.33
CA LEU A 55 26.27 -3.30 11.34
C LEU A 55 25.66 -3.53 9.96
N ASP A 56 24.56 -4.26 9.85
CA ASP A 56 23.80 -4.42 8.61
C ASP A 56 23.31 -3.07 8.10
N PHE A 57 22.72 -2.24 8.97
CA PHE A 57 22.34 -0.88 8.58
C PHE A 57 23.54 0.03 8.26
N GLN A 58 24.67 -0.15 8.93
CA GLN A 58 25.90 0.56 8.60
C GLN A 58 26.46 0.12 7.24
N PHE A 59 26.49 -1.18 6.94
CA PHE A 59 26.87 -1.74 5.65
C PHE A 59 25.93 -1.26 4.55
N LEU A 60 24.61 -1.33 4.76
CA LEU A 60 23.62 -0.83 3.83
C LEU A 60 23.79 0.67 3.59
N ARG A 61 24.07 1.46 4.64
CA ARG A 61 24.34 2.89 4.49
C ARG A 61 25.62 3.16 3.69
N CYS A 62 26.70 2.41 3.95
CA CYS A 62 27.93 2.50 3.16
C CYS A 62 27.71 2.09 1.70
N ALA A 63 26.96 1.02 1.46
CA ALA A 63 26.61 0.54 0.13
C ALA A 63 25.72 1.55 -0.62
N ALA A 64 24.73 2.14 0.04
CA ALA A 64 23.89 3.20 -0.53
C ALA A 64 24.72 4.44 -0.85
N SER A 65 25.61 4.87 0.06
CA SER A 65 26.51 5.99 -0.20
C SER A 65 27.47 5.71 -1.35
N LEU A 66 28.00 4.49 -1.46
CA LEU A 66 28.86 4.08 -2.57
C LEU A 66 28.06 4.03 -3.88
N ALA A 67 26.83 3.51 -3.86
CA ALA A 67 25.96 3.47 -5.03
C ALA A 67 25.60 4.88 -5.52
N GLU A 68 25.24 5.80 -4.62
CA GLU A 68 24.98 7.21 -4.95
C GLU A 68 26.23 7.91 -5.50
N THR A 69 27.43 7.48 -5.08
CA THR A 69 28.71 8.01 -5.59
C THR A 69 29.06 7.45 -6.97
N LEU A 70 28.86 6.14 -7.19
CA LEU A 70 29.17 5.47 -8.47
C LEU A 70 28.13 5.78 -9.55
N TRP A 71 26.87 5.98 -9.16
CA TRP A 71 25.76 6.33 -10.04
C TRP A 71 25.06 7.58 -9.51
N PRO A 72 25.51 8.78 -9.92
CA PRO A 72 24.96 10.05 -9.44
C PRO A 72 23.45 10.21 -9.64
N ASN A 73 22.84 9.51 -10.60
CA ASN A 73 21.40 9.53 -10.82
C ASN A 73 20.60 8.89 -9.67
N LEU A 74 21.21 8.00 -8.87
CA LEU A 74 20.56 7.38 -7.71
C LEU A 74 20.35 8.36 -6.55
N LYS A 75 21.06 9.49 -6.51
CA LYS A 75 20.93 10.50 -5.44
C LYS A 75 19.51 11.05 -5.31
N TRP A 76 18.74 11.03 -6.41
CA TRP A 76 17.35 11.51 -6.46
C TRP A 76 16.35 10.51 -5.87
N LEU A 77 16.73 9.24 -5.76
CA LEU A 77 15.95 8.19 -5.08
C LEU A 77 16.13 8.21 -3.56
N MET A 78 17.01 9.07 -3.03
CA MET A 78 17.21 9.28 -1.59
C MET A 78 17.44 7.96 -0.83
N LEU A 79 18.33 7.10 -1.32
CA LEU A 79 18.53 5.73 -0.81
C LEU A 79 18.87 5.72 0.69
N GLN A 80 19.63 6.70 1.16
CA GLN A 80 19.93 6.83 2.58
C GLN A 80 18.70 7.16 3.43
N SER A 81 17.76 7.94 2.89
CA SER A 81 16.50 8.25 3.59
C SER A 81 15.59 7.03 3.60
N ALA A 82 15.49 6.31 2.47
CA ALA A 82 14.76 5.04 2.40
C ALA A 82 15.31 4.00 3.40
N LEU A 83 16.64 3.92 3.57
CA LEU A 83 17.26 3.06 4.59
C LEU A 83 16.95 3.50 6.03
N LYS A 84 16.88 4.81 6.27
CA LYS A 84 16.50 5.35 7.59
C LYS A 84 15.05 4.98 7.92
N ASP A 85 14.14 5.12 6.97
CA ASP A 85 12.74 4.75 7.13
C ASP A 85 12.59 3.24 7.31
N PHE A 86 13.27 2.44 6.48
CA PHE A 86 13.32 0.98 6.64
C PHE A 86 13.82 0.56 8.04
N LYS A 87 14.88 1.22 8.55
CA LYS A 87 15.35 1.00 9.93
C LYS A 87 14.29 1.34 10.96
N HIS A 88 13.60 2.46 10.78
CA HIS A 88 12.54 2.86 11.70
C HIS A 88 11.41 1.83 11.75
N TYR A 89 10.93 1.37 10.59
CA TYR A 89 9.88 0.34 10.51
C TYR A 89 10.32 -1.00 11.12
N MET A 90 11.55 -1.45 10.82
CA MET A 90 12.06 -2.70 11.41
C MET A 90 12.15 -2.64 12.94
N LEU A 91 12.56 -1.49 13.48
CA LEU A 91 12.63 -1.29 14.93
C LEU A 91 11.25 -1.13 15.56
N SER A 92 10.28 -0.50 14.88
CA SER A 92 8.92 -0.33 15.41
C SER A 92 8.23 -1.69 15.62
N GLN A 93 8.51 -2.67 14.77
CA GLN A 93 7.98 -4.03 14.90
C GLN A 93 8.52 -4.83 16.10
N VAL A 94 9.63 -4.40 16.70
CA VAL A 94 10.20 -5.07 17.89
C VAL A 94 9.33 -4.85 19.13
N ASP A 95 8.59 -3.75 19.21
CA ASP A 95 7.70 -3.45 20.33
C ASP A 95 6.24 -3.72 19.97
N LEU A 96 5.68 -4.83 20.48
CA LEU A 96 4.31 -5.24 20.16
C LEU A 96 3.23 -4.27 20.70
N ARG A 97 3.60 -3.28 21.53
CA ARG A 97 2.68 -2.19 21.92
C ARG A 97 2.36 -1.28 20.74
N HIS A 98 3.27 -1.10 19.79
CA HIS A 98 3.00 -0.31 18.59
C HIS A 98 1.94 -0.98 17.72
N GLU A 99 2.08 -2.29 17.50
CA GLU A 99 1.06 -3.07 16.78
C GLU A 99 -0.30 -3.01 17.50
N ALA A 100 -0.32 -3.14 18.82
CA ALA A 100 -1.54 -2.99 19.61
C ALA A 100 -2.20 -1.61 19.42
N SER A 101 -1.40 -0.54 19.42
CA SER A 101 -1.88 0.82 19.18
C SER A 101 -2.43 0.99 17.76
N ASN A 102 -1.76 0.43 16.77
CA ASN A 102 -2.20 0.46 15.37
C ASN A 102 -3.53 -0.29 15.21
N LEU A 103 -3.66 -1.48 15.79
CA LEU A 103 -4.92 -2.25 15.79
C LEU A 103 -6.06 -1.43 16.42
N ASN A 104 -5.84 -0.78 17.56
CA ASN A 104 -6.88 0.05 18.17
C ASN A 104 -7.29 1.24 17.27
N ARG A 105 -6.32 1.93 16.65
CA ARG A 105 -6.61 3.02 15.70
C ARG A 105 -7.37 2.52 14.46
N PHE A 106 -6.99 1.37 13.90
CA PHE A 106 -7.73 0.76 12.80
C PHE A 106 -9.14 0.33 13.21
N ALA A 107 -9.34 -0.15 14.44
CA ALA A 107 -10.66 -0.50 14.95
C ALA A 107 -11.59 0.73 14.99
N GLU A 108 -11.06 1.87 15.43
CA GLU A 108 -11.79 3.15 15.42
C GLU A 108 -12.09 3.61 13.99
N ASN A 109 -11.09 3.56 13.10
CA ASN A 109 -11.23 3.99 11.71
C ASN A 109 -12.23 3.13 10.93
N PHE A 110 -12.18 1.80 11.06
CA PHE A 110 -13.09 0.89 10.34
C PHE A 110 -14.50 0.90 10.92
N GLY A 111 -14.64 1.15 12.22
CA GLY A 111 -15.93 1.16 12.90
C GLY A 111 -16.67 -0.18 12.77
N HIS A 112 -18.00 -0.12 12.64
CA HIS A 112 -18.85 -1.30 12.46
C HIS A 112 -19.12 -1.55 10.98
N GLY A 113 -18.15 -2.15 10.29
CA GLY A 113 -18.19 -2.35 8.84
C GLY A 113 -17.92 -3.78 8.38
N ILE A 114 -17.75 -3.89 7.07
CA ILE A 114 -17.33 -5.10 6.34
C ILE A 114 -15.81 -5.34 6.41
N ALA A 115 -15.10 -4.45 7.08
CA ALA A 115 -13.69 -4.52 7.41
C ALA A 115 -13.53 -4.36 8.92
N GLN A 116 -12.64 -5.15 9.53
CA GLN A 116 -12.39 -5.11 10.97
C GLN A 116 -10.95 -5.51 11.29
N VAL A 117 -10.59 -5.35 12.55
CA VAL A 117 -9.33 -5.84 13.14
C VAL A 117 -9.66 -6.59 14.44
N PRO A 118 -8.83 -7.53 14.88
CA PRO A 118 -8.99 -8.21 16.17
C PRO A 118 -9.03 -7.22 17.32
N ARG A 119 -9.96 -7.41 18.28
CA ARG A 119 -9.92 -6.64 19.53
C ARG A 119 -8.66 -6.95 20.31
N VAL A 120 -7.94 -5.92 20.75
CA VAL A 120 -6.80 -6.07 21.66
C VAL A 120 -7.31 -6.24 23.10
N PHE A 121 -6.81 -7.27 23.80
CA PHE A 121 -7.10 -7.50 25.22
C PHE A 121 -5.98 -7.01 26.14
N ALA A 122 -4.72 -7.24 25.75
CA ALA A 122 -3.55 -6.81 26.51
C ALA A 122 -2.33 -6.72 25.60
N SER A 123 -1.42 -5.80 25.90
CA SER A 123 -0.15 -5.69 25.21
C SER A 123 0.99 -5.35 26.16
N SER A 124 2.18 -5.80 25.79
CA SER A 124 3.47 -5.48 26.37
C SER A 124 4.48 -5.43 25.24
N GLU A 125 5.73 -5.11 25.55
CA GLU A 125 6.78 -5.09 24.52
C GLU A 125 6.99 -6.43 23.82
N ARG A 126 6.69 -7.54 24.51
CA ARG A 126 7.00 -8.92 24.09
C ARG A 126 5.78 -9.74 23.74
N ILE A 127 4.61 -9.38 24.26
CA ILE A 127 3.39 -10.17 24.15
C ILE A 127 2.23 -9.25 23.75
N LEU A 128 1.47 -9.65 22.75
CA LEU A 128 0.19 -9.07 22.34
C LEU A 128 -0.88 -10.16 22.41
N ILE A 129 -1.94 -9.91 23.18
CA ILE A 129 -3.11 -10.78 23.31
C ILE A 129 -4.29 -10.10 22.63
N MET A 130 -4.87 -10.76 21.64
CA MET A 130 -5.97 -10.24 20.84
C MET A 130 -7.03 -11.31 20.57
N GLU A 131 -8.17 -10.87 20.05
CA GLU A 131 -9.25 -11.74 19.60
C GLU A 131 -8.75 -12.80 18.61
N LEU A 132 -9.16 -14.06 18.85
CA LEU A 132 -8.92 -15.13 17.91
C LEU A 132 -9.96 -15.06 16.80
N VAL A 133 -9.55 -14.61 15.62
CA VAL A 133 -10.41 -14.54 14.44
C VAL A 133 -10.28 -15.82 13.64
N GLN A 134 -11.39 -16.52 13.45
CA GLN A 134 -11.47 -17.71 12.60
C GLN A 134 -11.88 -17.30 11.19
N GLY A 135 -11.08 -17.64 10.19
CA GLY A 135 -11.34 -17.30 8.79
C GLY A 135 -10.33 -17.92 7.83
N GLN A 136 -10.62 -17.84 6.54
CA GLN A 136 -9.69 -18.27 5.49
C GLN A 136 -8.75 -17.11 5.15
N SER A 137 -7.44 -17.32 5.04
CA SER A 137 -6.54 -16.25 4.59
C SER A 137 -6.91 -15.79 3.18
N LEU A 138 -6.75 -14.50 2.88
CA LEU A 138 -7.06 -13.94 1.57
C LEU A 138 -6.23 -14.64 0.48
N SER A 139 -4.97 -14.97 0.75
CA SER A 139 -4.16 -15.80 -0.14
C SER A 139 -4.82 -17.15 -0.48
N SER A 140 -5.26 -17.90 0.55
CA SER A 140 -5.94 -19.19 0.35
C SER A 140 -7.31 -19.02 -0.33
N PHE A 141 -8.07 -18.00 0.06
CA PHE A 141 -9.36 -17.68 -0.54
C PHE A 141 -9.22 -17.41 -2.03
N LEU A 142 -8.23 -16.60 -2.44
CA LEU A 142 -8.01 -16.25 -3.85
C LEU A 142 -7.51 -17.43 -4.70
N GLN A 143 -6.84 -18.41 -4.09
CA GLN A 143 -6.41 -19.64 -4.77
C GLN A 143 -7.55 -20.64 -4.98
N ASN A 144 -8.50 -20.71 -4.04
CA ASN A 144 -9.53 -21.76 -4.01
C ASN A 144 -10.89 -21.29 -4.52
N GLU A 145 -11.24 -20.02 -4.33
CA GLU A 145 -12.52 -19.47 -4.77
C GLU A 145 -12.50 -19.20 -6.28
N LYS A 146 -13.52 -19.71 -6.97
CA LYS A 146 -13.67 -19.59 -8.42
C LYS A 146 -14.82 -18.68 -8.83
N ASP A 147 -15.73 -18.34 -7.92
CA ASP A 147 -16.81 -17.40 -8.17
C ASP A 147 -16.25 -15.98 -8.48
N PRO A 148 -16.38 -15.49 -9.73
CA PRO A 148 -15.88 -14.16 -10.09
C PRO A 148 -16.59 -13.03 -9.34
N GLU A 149 -17.87 -13.19 -9.00
CA GLU A 149 -18.62 -12.17 -8.29
C GLU A 149 -18.14 -12.03 -6.85
N LEU A 150 -17.93 -13.15 -6.16
CA LEU A 150 -17.45 -13.13 -4.78
C LEU A 150 -16.02 -12.59 -4.69
N ARG A 151 -15.15 -12.99 -5.63
CA ARG A 151 -13.80 -12.43 -5.77
C ARG A 151 -13.84 -10.92 -6.01
N HIS A 152 -14.74 -10.45 -6.87
CA HIS A 152 -14.92 -9.02 -7.10
C HIS A 152 -15.41 -8.29 -5.85
N LYS A 153 -16.32 -8.88 -5.06
CA LYS A 153 -16.78 -8.30 -3.79
C LYS A 153 -15.63 -8.15 -2.79
N VAL A 154 -14.84 -9.21 -2.57
CA VAL A 154 -13.66 -9.16 -1.70
C VAL A 154 -12.67 -8.10 -2.16
N TRP A 155 -12.39 -8.05 -3.46
CA TRP A 155 -11.54 -7.03 -4.05
C TRP A 155 -12.07 -5.61 -3.79
N SER A 156 -13.35 -5.38 -4.06
CA SER A 156 -14.01 -4.10 -3.84
C SER A 156 -13.86 -3.65 -2.39
N ILE A 157 -13.99 -4.55 -1.42
CA ILE A 157 -13.82 -4.22 0.01
C ILE A 157 -12.37 -3.83 0.29
N LEU A 158 -11.40 -4.66 -0.09
CA LEU A 158 -9.98 -4.40 0.18
C LEU A 158 -9.53 -3.05 -0.40
N SER A 159 -9.91 -2.83 -1.65
CA SER A 159 -9.67 -1.61 -2.38
C SER A 159 -10.31 -0.37 -1.76
N ASP A 160 -11.59 -0.48 -1.38
CA ASP A 160 -12.36 0.59 -0.74
C ASP A 160 -11.71 0.99 0.59
N GLN A 161 -11.30 0.00 1.40
CA GLN A 161 -10.60 0.26 2.64
C GLN A 161 -9.20 0.86 2.42
N ALA A 162 -8.46 0.40 1.40
CA ALA A 162 -7.18 1.00 1.05
C ALA A 162 -7.30 2.48 0.67
N ALA A 163 -8.33 2.82 -0.11
CA ALA A 163 -8.64 4.21 -0.45
C ALA A 163 -9.03 5.03 0.79
N LYS A 164 -9.90 4.49 1.65
CA LYS A 164 -10.32 5.14 2.90
C LYS A 164 -9.13 5.43 3.83
N MET A 165 -8.26 4.44 4.02
CA MET A 165 -7.07 4.55 4.86
C MET A 165 -6.18 5.75 4.45
N VAL A 166 -6.06 5.99 3.14
CA VAL A 166 -5.26 7.09 2.60
C VAL A 166 -6.00 8.41 2.59
N LEU A 167 -7.22 8.44 2.03
CA LEU A 167 -7.92 9.68 1.68
C LEU A 167 -8.78 10.26 2.80
N VAL A 168 -9.14 9.43 3.78
CA VAL A 168 -10.04 9.78 4.88
C VAL A 168 -9.32 9.69 6.22
N ASP A 169 -8.66 8.55 6.48
CA ASP A 169 -8.13 8.26 7.80
C ASP A 169 -6.71 8.81 8.04
N ASN A 170 -6.04 9.25 6.96
CA ASN A 170 -4.63 9.66 6.97
C ASN A 170 -3.72 8.63 7.67
N PHE A 171 -4.08 7.35 7.60
CA PHE A 171 -3.44 6.26 8.33
C PHE A 171 -3.51 4.97 7.51
N LEU A 172 -2.39 4.62 6.91
CA LEU A 172 -2.26 3.49 6.00
C LEU A 172 -1.73 2.25 6.70
N HIS A 173 -2.32 1.10 6.39
CA HIS A 173 -1.71 -0.18 6.66
C HIS A 173 -0.55 -0.43 5.68
N ALA A 174 0.70 -0.33 6.14
CA ALA A 174 1.86 -0.32 5.27
C ALA A 174 2.28 -1.71 4.75
N ASP A 175 1.74 -2.79 5.35
CA ASP A 175 2.00 -4.19 4.97
C ASP A 175 0.74 -5.03 4.72
N LEU A 176 -0.01 -4.67 3.68
CA LEU A 176 -1.28 -5.34 3.31
C LEU A 176 -1.06 -6.68 2.58
N HIS A 177 -0.12 -7.50 3.05
CA HIS A 177 0.12 -8.82 2.50
C HIS A 177 -1.15 -9.69 2.60
N PRO A 178 -1.55 -10.45 1.55
CA PRO A 178 -2.77 -11.27 1.57
C PRO A 178 -2.80 -12.36 2.66
N GLY A 179 -1.66 -12.68 3.27
CA GLY A 179 -1.59 -13.56 4.44
C GLY A 179 -2.11 -12.90 5.74
N ASN A 180 -2.07 -11.57 5.82
CA ASN A 180 -2.47 -10.79 6.99
C ASN A 180 -3.96 -10.40 6.97
N VAL A 181 -4.71 -10.84 5.96
CA VAL A 181 -6.14 -10.57 5.82
C VAL A 181 -6.89 -11.89 5.85
N LEU A 182 -7.85 -12.03 6.75
CA LEU A 182 -8.77 -13.15 6.79
C LEU A 182 -10.09 -12.77 6.13
N VAL A 183 -10.62 -13.68 5.32
CA VAL A 183 -11.95 -13.62 4.72
C VAL A 183 -12.88 -14.51 5.54
N THR A 184 -13.99 -13.92 5.97
CA THR A 184 -15.10 -14.63 6.62
C THR A 184 -16.38 -14.36 5.86
N MET A 185 -17.32 -15.28 5.91
CA MET A 185 -18.62 -15.11 5.26
C MET A 185 -19.70 -14.92 6.33
N GLU A 186 -20.31 -13.75 6.37
CA GLU A 186 -21.39 -13.44 7.31
C GLU A 186 -22.73 -13.39 6.58
N LYS A 187 -23.82 -13.77 7.27
CA LYS A 187 -25.17 -13.59 6.74
C LYS A 187 -25.54 -12.10 6.83
N GLY A 188 -25.72 -11.49 5.67
CA GLY A 188 -26.24 -10.13 5.55
C GLY A 188 -27.71 -10.02 6.00
N ARG A 189 -28.17 -8.78 6.19
CA ARG A 189 -29.53 -8.47 6.68
C ARG A 189 -30.67 -9.03 5.82
N LEU A 190 -30.43 -9.28 4.53
CA LEU A 190 -31.38 -9.90 3.60
C LEU A 190 -31.17 -11.42 3.40
N GLY A 191 -30.34 -12.06 4.23
CA GLY A 191 -30.08 -13.50 4.16
C GLY A 191 -29.02 -13.91 3.14
N SER A 192 -28.49 -12.98 2.33
CA SER A 192 -27.35 -13.24 1.44
C SER A 192 -26.04 -13.34 2.22
N MET A 193 -25.16 -14.27 1.87
CA MET A 193 -23.80 -14.32 2.44
C MET A 193 -22.95 -13.21 1.81
N ALA A 194 -22.30 -12.42 2.66
CA ALA A 194 -21.39 -11.35 2.26
C ALA A 194 -19.99 -11.61 2.85
N PRO A 195 -18.92 -11.38 2.09
CA PRO A 195 -17.57 -11.47 2.62
C PRO A 195 -17.30 -10.31 3.57
N LYS A 196 -16.53 -10.59 4.62
CA LYS A 196 -16.00 -9.63 5.57
C LYS A 196 -14.51 -9.86 5.73
N LEU A 197 -13.74 -8.77 5.71
CA LEU A 197 -12.29 -8.79 5.79
C LEU A 197 -11.83 -8.44 7.20
N THR A 198 -10.91 -9.24 7.74
CA THR A 198 -10.28 -8.96 9.02
C THR A 198 -8.78 -8.85 8.86
N PHE A 199 -8.22 -7.68 9.16
CA PHE A 199 -6.78 -7.43 9.12
C PHE A 199 -6.18 -7.84 10.46
N ILE A 200 -5.40 -8.93 10.47
CA ILE A 200 -4.93 -9.61 11.70
C ILE A 200 -3.50 -9.26 12.10
N ASP A 201 -2.78 -8.55 11.24
CA ASP A 201 -1.50 -7.95 11.55
C ASP A 201 -1.66 -6.44 11.33
N ALA A 202 -1.02 -5.63 12.17
CA ALA A 202 -0.87 -4.18 11.97
C ALA A 202 0.49 -3.71 12.45
N GLY A 203 1.51 -4.55 12.29
CA GLY A 203 2.88 -4.28 12.75
C GLY A 203 3.52 -3.09 12.03
N MET A 204 3.09 -2.81 10.80
CA MET A 204 3.49 -1.62 10.04
C MET A 204 2.28 -0.79 9.66
N ALA A 205 2.26 0.45 10.14
CA ALA A 205 1.31 1.46 9.72
C ALA A 205 2.04 2.80 9.50
N LEU A 206 1.51 3.60 8.58
CA LEU A 206 2.07 4.89 8.19
C LEU A 206 1.03 5.98 8.44
N GLU A 207 1.41 6.97 9.24
CA GLU A 207 0.66 8.21 9.35
C GLU A 207 0.99 9.13 8.18
N LEU A 208 -0.06 9.63 7.51
CA LEU A 208 0.06 10.44 6.32
C LEU A 208 -0.16 11.92 6.68
N PRO A 209 0.79 12.82 6.38
CA PRO A 209 0.60 14.25 6.58
C PRO A 209 -0.61 14.76 5.78
N GLU A 210 -1.36 15.71 6.35
CA GLU A 210 -2.52 16.31 5.67
C GLU A 210 -2.15 16.90 4.30
N LEU A 211 -0.99 17.58 4.22
CA LEU A 211 -0.45 18.12 2.98
C LEU A 211 -0.30 17.04 1.89
N LEU A 212 0.23 15.87 2.25
CA LEU A 212 0.37 14.75 1.31
C LEU A 212 -1.00 14.29 0.82
N VAL A 213 -1.95 14.10 1.74
CA VAL A 213 -3.30 13.61 1.39
C VAL A 213 -4.05 14.62 0.52
N ASP A 214 -3.94 15.91 0.79
CA ASP A 214 -4.57 16.96 -0.01
C ASP A 214 -3.98 17.03 -1.43
N GLN A 215 -2.66 16.93 -1.56
CA GLN A 215 -2.00 16.89 -2.87
C GLN A 215 -2.32 15.59 -3.63
N LEU A 216 -2.46 14.46 -2.93
CA LEU A 216 -2.94 13.23 -3.56
C LEU A 216 -4.38 13.38 -4.08
N LYS A 217 -5.29 13.99 -3.32
CA LYS A 217 -6.66 14.26 -3.78
C LYS A 217 -6.68 15.14 -5.03
N LEU A 218 -5.84 16.17 -5.08
CA LEU A 218 -5.69 17.03 -6.26
C LEU A 218 -5.09 16.26 -7.45
N ALA A 219 -4.04 15.48 -7.22
CA ALA A 219 -3.41 14.68 -8.26
C ALA A 219 -4.41 13.68 -8.87
N MET A 220 -5.20 13.02 -8.02
CA MET A 220 -6.25 12.12 -8.45
C MET A 220 -7.39 12.84 -9.19
N HIS A 221 -7.74 14.06 -8.78
CA HIS A 221 -8.70 14.87 -9.53
C HIS A 221 -8.21 15.18 -10.95
N GLY A 222 -6.92 15.51 -11.09
CA GLY A 222 -6.26 15.64 -12.40
C GLY A 222 -6.33 14.34 -13.20
N ALA A 223 -6.02 13.21 -12.57
CA ALA A 223 -6.09 11.90 -13.19
C ALA A 223 -7.50 11.58 -13.75
N LEU A 224 -8.54 11.83 -12.96
CA LEU A 224 -9.94 11.58 -13.35
C LEU A 224 -10.46 12.55 -14.41
N SER A 225 -9.90 13.75 -14.45
CA SER A 225 -10.27 14.77 -15.42
C SER A 225 -9.45 14.67 -16.72
N ASN A 226 -8.54 13.68 -16.81
CA ASN A 226 -7.53 13.56 -17.88
C ASN A 226 -6.72 14.86 -18.04
N ASP A 227 -6.43 15.53 -16.92
CA ASP A 227 -5.69 16.78 -16.83
C ASP A 227 -4.29 16.49 -16.28
N ALA A 228 -3.33 16.39 -17.21
CA ALA A 228 -1.94 16.10 -16.90
C ALA A 228 -1.33 17.22 -16.05
N ASP A 229 -1.63 18.47 -16.38
CA ASP A 229 -1.03 19.63 -15.72
C ASP A 229 -1.48 19.71 -14.26
N LEU A 230 -2.77 19.50 -13.98
CA LEU A 230 -3.27 19.45 -12.61
C LEU A 230 -2.64 18.30 -11.82
N LEU A 231 -2.56 17.10 -12.42
CA LEU A 231 -1.96 15.94 -11.76
C LEU A 231 -0.52 16.23 -11.36
N GLY A 232 0.28 16.65 -12.35
CA GLY A 232 1.69 16.92 -12.14
C GLY A 232 1.95 18.10 -11.23
N GLN A 233 1.15 19.16 -11.32
CA GLN A 233 1.28 20.34 -10.47
C GLN A 233 1.08 20.00 -9.00
N ALA A 234 0.08 19.16 -8.69
CA ALA A 234 -0.15 18.70 -7.32
C ALA A 234 1.04 17.92 -6.76
N LEU A 235 1.64 17.02 -7.56
CA LEU A 235 2.84 16.29 -7.16
C LEU A 235 4.04 17.22 -6.98
N VAL A 236 4.23 18.20 -7.85
CA VAL A 236 5.34 19.16 -7.75
C VAL A 236 5.17 20.07 -6.54
N ASP A 237 3.96 20.54 -6.25
CA ASP A 237 3.69 21.42 -5.12
C ASP A 237 3.89 20.72 -3.78
N LEU A 238 3.57 19.42 -3.68
CA LEU A 238 3.96 18.59 -2.54
C LEU A 238 5.49 18.64 -2.32
N HIS A 239 6.27 18.31 -3.35
CA HIS A 239 7.72 18.25 -3.23
C HIS A 239 8.35 19.62 -2.98
N ARG A 240 7.79 20.71 -3.52
CA ARG A 240 8.22 22.08 -3.23
C ARG A 240 7.94 22.46 -1.78
N ALA A 241 6.75 22.14 -1.27
CA ALA A 241 6.36 22.41 0.11
C ALA A 241 7.24 21.65 1.12
N GLU A 242 7.74 20.47 0.76
CA GLU A 242 8.72 19.71 1.55
C GLU A 242 10.18 20.16 1.34
N GLY A 243 10.44 21.14 0.47
CA GLY A 243 11.79 21.61 0.15
C GLY A 243 12.63 20.61 -0.66
N LEU A 244 11.97 19.69 -1.37
CA LEU A 244 12.57 18.61 -2.17
C LEU A 244 12.64 18.92 -3.67
N CYS A 245 11.99 19.98 -4.12
CA CYS A 245 12.03 20.47 -5.51
C CYS A 245 12.28 21.98 -5.52
N THR A 246 13.30 22.42 -6.25
CA THR A 246 13.57 23.86 -6.49
C THR A 246 13.29 24.29 -7.93
N ASP A 247 13.03 23.32 -8.82
CA ASP A 247 12.73 23.56 -10.21
C ASP A 247 11.40 24.32 -10.38
N THR A 248 11.45 25.43 -11.13
CA THR A 248 10.31 26.31 -11.45
C THR A 248 9.91 26.23 -12.93
N SER A 249 10.48 25.30 -13.68
CA SER A 249 10.15 25.09 -15.08
C SER A 249 8.69 24.64 -15.25
N PRO A 250 8.00 25.14 -16.28
CA PRO A 250 6.63 24.71 -16.57
C PRO A 250 6.57 23.29 -17.14
N SER A 251 7.69 22.72 -17.58
CA SER A 251 7.74 21.39 -18.18
C SER A 251 7.70 20.26 -17.15
N LEU A 252 8.20 20.46 -15.93
CA LEU A 252 8.23 19.43 -14.89
C LEU A 252 6.81 18.94 -14.50
N PRO A 253 5.86 19.82 -14.13
CA PRO A 253 4.48 19.40 -13.85
C PRO A 253 3.89 18.60 -15.02
N HIS A 254 3.97 19.13 -16.25
CA HIS A 254 3.39 18.44 -17.41
C HIS A 254 3.97 17.03 -17.61
N ARG A 255 5.30 16.88 -17.58
CA ARG A 255 5.97 15.58 -17.77
C ARG A 255 5.57 14.55 -16.70
N LEU A 256 5.52 14.97 -15.43
CA LEU A 256 5.06 14.11 -14.33
C LEU A 256 3.57 13.77 -14.47
N GLY A 257 2.77 14.74 -14.89
CA GLY A 257 1.36 14.63 -15.21
C GLY A 257 1.05 13.55 -16.23
N VAL A 258 1.71 13.64 -17.39
CA VAL A 258 1.59 12.68 -18.50
C VAL A 258 2.03 11.29 -18.05
N LEU A 259 3.15 11.17 -17.33
CA LEU A 259 3.61 9.90 -16.78
C LEU A 259 2.58 9.29 -15.83
N GLY A 260 2.04 10.09 -14.89
CA GLY A 260 0.99 9.67 -13.97
C GLY A 260 -0.27 9.18 -14.69
N LEU A 261 -0.73 9.91 -15.71
CA LEU A 261 -1.89 9.53 -16.52
C LEU A 261 -1.67 8.22 -17.30
N CYS A 262 -0.44 7.98 -17.77
CA CYS A 262 -0.10 6.72 -18.43
C CYS A 262 -0.08 5.56 -17.42
N CYS A 263 0.42 5.77 -16.20
CA CYS A 263 0.39 4.75 -15.13
C CYS A 263 -1.04 4.32 -14.75
N VAL A 264 -2.03 5.21 -14.89
CA VAL A 264 -3.44 4.90 -14.63
C VAL A 264 -4.21 4.39 -15.85
N PHE A 265 -3.51 4.14 -16.97
CA PHE A 265 -4.06 3.69 -18.25
C PHE A 265 -5.03 4.68 -18.92
N THR A 266 -4.58 5.90 -19.23
CA THR A 266 -5.31 6.81 -20.13
C THR A 266 -5.48 6.23 -21.55
N CYS A 267 -6.61 6.53 -22.19
CA CYS A 267 -6.88 6.18 -23.60
C CYS A 267 -6.46 7.29 -24.57
N ASP A 268 -6.02 8.44 -24.07
CA ASP A 268 -5.66 9.61 -24.88
C ASP A 268 -4.30 9.43 -25.56
N GLU A 269 -4.32 9.25 -26.88
CA GLU A 269 -3.13 9.10 -27.73
C GLU A 269 -2.22 10.32 -27.71
N ALA A 270 -2.77 11.52 -27.51
CA ALA A 270 -1.94 12.72 -27.38
C ALA A 270 -1.12 12.74 -26.09
N LEU A 271 -1.51 11.95 -25.07
CA LEU A 271 -0.79 11.80 -23.82
C LEU A 271 0.14 10.59 -23.85
N TRP A 272 -0.38 9.37 -24.08
CA TRP A 272 0.48 8.18 -24.04
C TRP A 272 1.50 8.16 -25.19
N GLY A 273 1.18 8.78 -26.33
CA GLY A 273 2.09 8.94 -27.47
C GLY A 273 3.32 9.80 -27.18
N GLN A 274 3.31 10.58 -26.09
CA GLN A 274 4.51 11.33 -25.65
C GLN A 274 5.56 10.42 -25.00
N LEU A 275 5.15 9.26 -24.47
CA LEU A 275 6.03 8.32 -23.77
C LEU A 275 6.30 7.05 -24.58
N PHE A 276 5.33 6.60 -25.37
CA PHE A 276 5.37 5.33 -26.10
C PHE A 276 5.17 5.56 -27.60
N GLN A 277 5.95 4.85 -28.42
CA GLN A 277 5.85 4.96 -29.88
C GLN A 277 4.62 4.25 -30.43
N THR A 278 4.22 3.14 -29.80
CA THR A 278 3.06 2.35 -30.22
C THR A 278 2.15 2.05 -29.04
N ARG A 279 0.86 1.84 -29.34
CA ARG A 279 -0.12 1.39 -28.35
C ARG A 279 0.24 0.02 -27.76
N ALA A 280 0.91 -0.84 -28.54
CA ALA A 280 1.35 -2.15 -28.07
C ALA A 280 2.43 -2.00 -26.98
N ASP A 281 3.39 -1.10 -27.17
CA ASP A 281 4.43 -0.80 -26.18
C ASP A 281 3.82 -0.23 -24.90
N TYR A 282 2.89 0.72 -25.03
CA TYR A 282 2.19 1.30 -23.90
C TYR A 282 1.40 0.25 -23.09
N MET A 283 0.59 -0.57 -23.76
CA MET A 283 -0.20 -1.61 -23.09
C MET A 283 0.69 -2.75 -22.54
N GLY A 284 1.88 -2.94 -23.11
CA GLY A 284 2.88 -3.91 -22.66
C GLY A 284 3.78 -3.39 -21.53
N ALA A 285 3.83 -2.07 -21.32
CA ALA A 285 4.70 -1.41 -20.36
C ALA A 285 4.46 -1.92 -18.94
N ARG A 286 5.55 -2.16 -18.22
CA ARG A 286 5.52 -2.69 -16.86
C ARG A 286 6.01 -1.66 -15.86
N THR A 287 5.67 -1.88 -14.59
CA THR A 287 6.07 -1.04 -13.46
C THR A 287 7.53 -0.57 -13.49
N PRO A 288 8.54 -1.43 -13.79
CA PRO A 288 9.93 -0.96 -13.89
C PRO A 288 10.18 0.11 -14.96
N GLU A 289 9.46 0.07 -16.09
CA GLU A 289 9.60 1.06 -17.15
C GLU A 289 9.10 2.44 -16.71
N TYR A 290 7.95 2.48 -16.02
CA TYR A 290 7.43 3.72 -15.43
C TYR A 290 8.36 4.29 -14.37
N PHE A 291 8.93 3.42 -13.51
CA PHE A 291 9.95 3.84 -12.53
C PHE A 291 11.20 4.43 -13.20
N ASN A 292 11.70 3.81 -14.27
CA ASN A 292 12.86 4.34 -15.00
C ASN A 292 12.58 5.72 -15.60
N ARG A 293 11.39 5.92 -16.17
CA ARG A 293 10.97 7.22 -16.73
C ARG A 293 10.78 8.27 -15.64
N MET A 294 10.19 7.89 -14.51
CA MET A 294 10.09 8.76 -13.34
C MET A 294 11.48 9.19 -12.86
N ALA A 295 12.39 8.24 -12.67
CA ALA A 295 13.76 8.52 -12.23
C ALA A 295 14.50 9.46 -13.19
N ALA A 296 14.30 9.33 -14.51
CA ALA A 296 14.85 10.24 -15.51
C ALA A 296 14.30 11.67 -15.34
N ILE A 297 12.98 11.84 -15.21
CA ILE A 297 12.36 13.16 -14.99
C ILE A 297 12.89 13.78 -13.69
N MET A 298 12.98 13.00 -12.61
CA MET A 298 13.48 13.49 -11.34
C MET A 298 14.95 13.89 -11.40
N THR A 299 15.75 13.17 -12.21
CA THR A 299 17.15 13.50 -12.44
C THR A 299 17.31 14.79 -13.23
N ASP A 300 16.56 14.95 -14.32
CA ASP A 300 16.60 16.13 -15.19
C ASP A 300 16.24 17.42 -14.43
N HIS A 301 15.31 17.32 -13.50
CA HIS A 301 14.73 18.44 -12.77
C HIS A 301 15.23 18.54 -11.32
N GLU A 302 16.24 17.75 -10.95
CA GLU A 302 16.87 17.78 -9.63
C GLU A 302 15.88 17.62 -8.46
N VAL A 303 14.87 16.76 -8.64
CA VAL A 303 13.81 16.52 -7.66
C VAL A 303 14.16 15.33 -6.79
N ARG A 304 14.05 15.48 -5.47
CA ARG A 304 14.10 14.37 -4.51
C ARG A 304 12.69 13.85 -4.25
N VAL A 305 12.49 12.53 -4.19
CA VAL A 305 11.16 11.98 -3.87
C VAL A 305 10.82 12.25 -2.40
N SER A 306 9.57 12.65 -2.13
CA SER A 306 9.01 12.66 -0.78
C SER A 306 9.11 11.27 -0.14
N PRO A 307 9.80 11.10 1.01
CA PRO A 307 9.97 9.79 1.64
C PRO A 307 8.65 9.13 2.03
N VAL A 308 7.66 9.93 2.45
CA VAL A 308 6.33 9.44 2.83
C VAL A 308 5.54 9.01 1.59
N LEU A 309 5.59 9.80 0.50
CA LEU A 309 5.01 9.39 -0.78
C LEU A 309 5.66 8.12 -1.31
N TRP A 310 6.98 7.99 -1.20
CA TRP A 310 7.70 6.79 -1.62
C TRP A 310 7.27 5.55 -0.81
N SER A 311 7.14 5.70 0.51
CA SER A 311 6.64 4.63 1.39
C SER A 311 5.22 4.23 0.99
N LEU A 312 4.34 5.20 0.75
CA LEU A 312 2.96 4.98 0.26
C LEU A 312 2.94 4.21 -1.07
N LEU A 313 3.70 4.66 -2.07
CA LEU A 313 3.80 4.01 -3.38
C LEU A 313 4.33 2.58 -3.27
N THR A 314 5.29 2.35 -2.39
CA THR A 314 5.86 1.01 -2.14
C THR A 314 4.84 0.08 -1.49
N SER A 315 4.07 0.56 -0.51
CA SER A 315 2.98 -0.20 0.10
C SER A 315 1.92 -0.60 -0.94
N PHE A 316 1.53 0.32 -1.84
CA PHE A 316 0.60 -0.01 -2.92
C PHE A 316 1.20 -0.99 -3.93
N ALA A 317 2.48 -0.84 -4.30
CA ALA A 317 3.15 -1.76 -5.21
C ALA A 317 3.25 -3.18 -4.64
N LEU A 318 3.46 -3.32 -3.33
CA LEU A 318 3.44 -4.62 -2.64
C LEU A 318 2.06 -5.26 -2.73
N VAL A 319 1.01 -4.49 -2.43
CA VAL A 319 -0.40 -4.94 -2.52
C VAL A 319 -0.75 -5.36 -3.94
N GLU A 320 -0.49 -4.49 -4.92
CA GLU A 320 -0.77 -4.77 -6.33
C GLU A 320 0.02 -5.98 -6.83
N GLY A 321 1.30 -6.08 -6.49
CA GLY A 321 2.15 -7.23 -6.83
C GLY A 321 1.60 -8.54 -6.27
N SER A 322 1.29 -8.57 -4.97
CA SER A 322 0.69 -9.75 -4.33
C SER A 322 -0.68 -10.11 -4.92
N LEU A 323 -1.48 -9.14 -5.34
CA LEU A 323 -2.79 -9.39 -5.97
C LEU A 323 -2.68 -9.86 -7.41
N HIS A 324 -1.70 -9.36 -8.15
CA HIS A 324 -1.40 -9.80 -9.50
C HIS A 324 -0.91 -11.25 -9.51
N GLU A 325 -0.05 -11.64 -8.55
CA GLU A 325 0.34 -13.05 -8.34
C GLU A 325 -0.87 -13.96 -8.06
N LEU A 326 -1.91 -13.43 -7.43
CA LEU A 326 -3.17 -14.13 -7.14
C LEU A 326 -4.22 -14.03 -8.28
N GLY A 327 -3.82 -13.51 -9.43
CA GLY A 327 -4.62 -13.54 -10.67
C GLY A 327 -5.59 -12.37 -10.87
N PHE A 328 -5.48 -11.28 -10.10
CA PHE A 328 -6.25 -10.06 -10.35
C PHE A 328 -5.51 -9.15 -11.34
N LYS A 329 -6.19 -8.78 -12.43
CA LYS A 329 -5.72 -7.79 -13.41
C LYS A 329 -6.41 -6.45 -13.18
N THR A 330 -6.19 -5.81 -12.02
CA THR A 330 -6.92 -4.59 -11.64
C THR A 330 -5.99 -3.52 -11.09
N ASN A 331 -6.19 -2.27 -11.54
CA ASN A 331 -5.47 -1.09 -11.04
C ASN A 331 -6.17 -0.56 -9.77
N VAL A 332 -5.41 -0.47 -8.67
CA VAL A 332 -5.89 -0.01 -7.34
C VAL A 332 -6.54 1.37 -7.39
N LEU A 333 -6.07 2.25 -8.28
CA LEU A 333 -6.55 3.63 -8.39
C LEU A 333 -8.01 3.73 -8.87
N ARG A 334 -8.50 2.72 -9.60
CA ARG A 334 -9.90 2.64 -10.02
C ARG A 334 -10.86 2.59 -8.83
N SER A 335 -10.42 2.01 -7.73
CA SER A 335 -11.26 1.81 -6.57
C SER A 335 -11.36 3.02 -5.65
N CYS A 336 -10.48 4.01 -5.82
CA CYS A 336 -10.53 5.25 -5.08
C CYS A 336 -11.59 6.23 -5.63
N LEU A 337 -12.20 5.91 -6.79
CA LEU A 337 -13.17 6.76 -7.49
C LEU A 337 -14.34 7.23 -6.60
N PRO A 338 -15.02 6.39 -5.79
CA PRO A 338 -16.14 6.83 -4.96
C PRO A 338 -15.76 7.86 -3.87
N TYR A 339 -14.53 7.77 -3.34
CA TYR A 339 -14.02 8.68 -2.31
C TYR A 339 -13.74 10.08 -2.82
N LEU A 340 -13.38 10.20 -4.10
CA LEU A 340 -13.20 11.48 -4.77
C LEU A 340 -14.54 12.09 -5.18
N MET A 341 -15.55 11.26 -5.44
CA MET A 341 -16.89 11.67 -5.87
C MET A 341 -17.77 12.21 -4.74
N SER A 342 -17.50 11.85 -3.48
CA SER A 342 -18.31 12.26 -2.33
C SER A 342 -18.16 13.74 -1.95
N GLN A 343 -17.18 14.47 -2.52
CA GLN A 343 -16.91 15.86 -2.15
C GLN A 343 -17.45 16.94 -3.10
N ARG A 344 -17.89 16.64 -4.34
CA ARG A 344 -18.54 17.65 -5.23
C ARG A 344 -19.53 17.03 -6.24
N LEU A 345 -20.81 17.06 -5.89
CA LEU A 345 -21.93 16.61 -6.75
C LEU A 345 -22.13 17.44 -8.04
N ASP A 346 -21.62 18.67 -8.13
CA ASP A 346 -21.94 19.60 -9.23
C ASP A 346 -21.11 19.41 -10.51
N ILE A 347 -19.97 18.72 -10.45
CA ILE A 347 -19.06 18.54 -11.61
C ILE A 347 -19.60 17.44 -12.58
N PHE A 348 -20.49 16.58 -12.08
CA PHE A 348 -20.96 15.37 -12.77
C PHE A 348 -21.78 15.61 -14.02
N ARG A 349 -22.50 16.72 -14.14
CA ARG A 349 -23.25 17.00 -15.38
C ARG A 349 -22.35 17.30 -16.58
N ARG A 350 -21.08 17.66 -16.37
CA ARG A 350 -20.13 17.98 -17.44
C ARG A 350 -19.18 16.82 -17.77
N ALA A 351 -18.76 16.03 -16.79
CA ALA A 351 -17.82 14.92 -16.98
C ALA A 351 -18.42 13.64 -17.60
N TRP A 352 -19.75 13.46 -17.56
CA TRP A 352 -20.39 12.29 -18.18
C TRP A 352 -20.27 12.27 -19.72
N GLY A 353 -20.00 13.42 -20.34
CA GLY A 353 -19.78 13.53 -21.79
C GLY A 353 -18.41 13.04 -22.28
N SER A 354 -17.39 13.06 -21.41
CA SER A 354 -16.01 12.63 -21.73
C SER A 354 -15.72 11.17 -21.35
N PHE A 355 -16.57 10.54 -20.53
CA PHE A 355 -16.55 9.09 -20.29
C PHE A 355 -17.20 8.32 -21.46
N ARG A 356 -16.57 8.36 -22.64
CA ARG A 356 -16.74 7.31 -23.67
C ARG A 356 -15.52 6.39 -23.63
N CYS A 357 -15.44 5.61 -22.56
CA CYS A 357 -14.79 4.30 -22.63
C CYS A 357 -15.93 3.31 -22.46
N SER A 358 -16.47 2.77 -23.56
CA SER A 358 -17.40 1.66 -23.37
C SER A 358 -16.58 0.50 -22.82
N VAL A 359 -17.06 -0.11 -21.76
CA VAL A 359 -16.46 -1.29 -21.12
C VAL A 359 -16.08 -2.37 -22.13
N SER A 360 -16.76 -2.41 -23.29
CA SER A 360 -16.45 -3.29 -24.42
C SER A 360 -15.13 -2.99 -25.14
N GLU A 361 -14.63 -1.75 -25.17
CA GLU A 361 -13.39 -1.40 -25.88
C GLU A 361 -12.13 -1.76 -25.08
N MET A 362 -12.15 -1.65 -23.75
CA MET A 362 -11.07 -2.16 -22.89
C MET A 362 -11.02 -3.70 -22.86
N LEU A 363 -12.18 -4.36 -22.99
CA LEU A 363 -12.24 -5.82 -23.12
C LEU A 363 -11.78 -6.29 -24.50
N ASN A 364 -12.08 -5.55 -25.57
CA ASN A 364 -11.66 -5.87 -26.94
C ASN A 364 -10.19 -5.55 -27.24
N ALA A 365 -9.54 -4.66 -26.48
CA ALA A 365 -8.10 -4.40 -26.60
C ALA A 365 -7.23 -5.58 -26.12
N GLY A 366 -7.84 -6.58 -25.46
CA GLY A 366 -7.29 -7.91 -25.34
C GLY A 366 -7.75 -8.76 -26.53
N GLN A 367 -6.93 -8.86 -27.58
CA GLN A 367 -6.94 -10.07 -28.40
C GLN A 367 -6.47 -11.23 -27.52
N VAL A 368 -7.39 -11.77 -26.72
CA VAL A 368 -7.33 -13.13 -26.24
C VAL A 368 -7.55 -13.99 -27.49
N PRO A 369 -6.65 -14.94 -27.82
CA PRO A 369 -6.94 -15.92 -28.86
C PRO A 369 -8.30 -16.57 -28.56
N GLN A 370 -9.18 -16.64 -29.55
CA GLN A 370 -10.59 -17.08 -29.46
C GLN A 370 -10.80 -18.55 -29.00
N GLN A 371 -9.91 -19.13 -28.21
CA GLN A 371 -10.01 -20.51 -27.72
C GLN A 371 -10.36 -20.64 -26.22
N VAL A 372 -10.65 -19.56 -25.48
CA VAL A 372 -11.00 -19.66 -24.03
C VAL A 372 -12.30 -18.94 -23.69
N LEU A 373 -13.35 -19.17 -24.48
CA LEU A 373 -14.74 -18.87 -24.11
C LEU A 373 -15.58 -20.15 -23.92
N ALA A 374 -14.91 -21.20 -23.46
CA ALA A 374 -15.56 -22.34 -22.82
C ALA A 374 -14.69 -22.76 -21.63
N VAL A 375 -15.35 -22.89 -20.47
CA VAL A 375 -14.87 -23.25 -19.12
C VAL A 375 -14.57 -22.07 -18.22
#